data_AF-A0A087QUS2-F1
#
_entry.id   AF-A0A087QUS2-F1
#
_cell.length_a   1.000
_cell.length_b   1.000
_cell.length_c   1.000
_cell.angle_alpha   90.00
_cell.angle_beta   90.00
_cell.angle_gamma   90.00
#
_symmetry.space_group_name_H-M   'P 1'
#
loop_
_entity.id
_entity.type
_entity.pdbx_description
1 polymer ?
#
loop_
_entity_poly.entity_id
_entity_poly.type
_entity_poly.pdbx_seq_one_letter_code
_entity_poly.pdbx_strand_id
1 'polypeptide(L)' 'MRRLLARRMKFHLFGAFFVSVGCAALYKFVIADPRKRAYAEFYKNYDPMKDFEAMRAAGVFESAPPK' A
#
# COMPACT_ATOMS: atom_id res chain seq x y z
N MET A 1 14.02 24.84 -41.40
CA MET A 1 13.25 24.25 -40.29
C MET A 1 12.76 22.85 -40.65
N ARG A 2 13.45 21.78 -40.24
CA ARG A 2 13.00 20.38 -40.46
C ARG A 2 13.16 19.60 -39.16
N ARG A 3 12.29 18.60 -38.90
CA ARG A 3 12.35 17.65 -37.76
C ARG A 3 12.17 18.24 -36.34
N LEU A 4 11.71 19.49 -36.21
CA LEU A 4 11.47 20.13 -34.91
C LEU A 4 10.48 19.34 -34.04
N LEU A 5 9.39 18.87 -34.63
CA LEU A 5 8.38 18.05 -33.95
C LEU A 5 8.98 16.73 -33.45
N ALA A 6 9.70 16.00 -34.30
CA ALA A 6 10.30 14.72 -33.94
C ALA A 6 11.33 14.86 -32.80
N ARG A 7 12.13 15.93 -32.79
CA ARG A 7 13.08 16.22 -31.70
C ARG A 7 12.35 16.46 -30.37
N ARG A 8 11.30 17.30 -30.38
CA ARG A 8 10.50 17.61 -29.18
C ARG A 8 9.75 16.37 -28.67
N MET A 9 9.24 15.53 -29.57
CA MET A 9 8.53 14.31 -29.22
C MET A 9 9.44 13.29 -28.53
N LYS A 10 10.66 13.08 -29.04
CA LYS A 10 11.64 12.20 -28.38
C LYS A 10 11.98 12.68 -26.97
N PHE A 11 12.20 13.99 -26.80
CA PHE A 11 12.47 14.56 -25.49
C PHE A 11 11.32 14.31 -24.50
N HIS A 12 10.08 14.59 -24.90
CA HIS A 12 8.91 14.36 -24.04
C HIS A 12 8.64 12.88 -23.79
N LEU A 13 8.90 11.99 -24.76
CA LEU A 13 8.71 10.56 -24.57
C LEU A 13 9.65 10.00 -23.49
N PHE A 14 10.94 10.38 -23.53
CA PHE A 14 11.87 10.02 -22.47
C PHE A 14 11.47 10.63 -21.13
N GLY A 15 11.11 11.91 -21.11
CA GLY A 15 10.63 12.58 -19.89
C GLY A 15 9.43 11.89 -19.27
N ALA A 16 8.40 11.59 -20.07
CA ALA A 16 7.20 10.89 -19.63
C ALA A 16 7.50 9.49 -19.10
N PHE A 17 8.42 8.77 -19.73
CA PHE A 17 8.85 7.44 -19.26
C PHE A 17 9.55 7.52 -17.89
N PHE A 18 10.49 8.44 -17.71
CA PHE A 18 11.17 8.57 -16.42
C PHE A 18 10.23 9.04 -15.31
N VAL A 19 9.31 9.96 -15.61
CA VAL A 19 8.29 10.40 -14.65
C VAL A 19 7.37 9.24 -14.26
N SER A 20 6.89 8.44 -15.22
CA SER A 20 5.99 7.33 -14.92
C SER A 20 6.67 6.25 -14.09
N VAL A 21 7.91 5.88 -14.40
CA VAL A 21 8.71 4.95 -13.61
C VAL A 21 8.98 5.51 -12.20
N GLY A 22 9.29 6.81 -12.10
CA GLY A 22 9.46 7.50 -10.83
C GLY A 22 8.19 7.44 -9.96
N CYS A 23 7.03 7.73 -10.52
CA CYS A 23 5.74 7.60 -9.84
C CYS A 23 5.47 6.16 -9.38
N ALA A 24 5.74 5.17 -10.23
CA ALA A 24 5.56 3.76 -9.88
C ALA A 24 6.48 3.34 -8.72
N ALA A 25 7.75 3.76 -8.75
CA ALA A 25 8.70 3.48 -7.67
C ALA A 25 8.28 4.16 -6.36
N LEU A 26 7.90 5.44 -6.42
CA LEU A 26 7.40 6.19 -5.26
C LEU A 26 6.19 5.49 -4.63
N TYR A 27 5.20 5.11 -5.44
CA TYR A 27 4.03 4.39 -4.93
C TYR A 27 4.41 3.05 -4.29
N LYS A 28 5.31 2.28 -4.92
CA LYS A 28 5.76 1.00 -4.38
C LYS A 28 6.39 1.17 -2.99
N PHE A 29 7.37 2.05 -2.86
CA PHE A 29 8.15 2.15 -1.62
C PHE A 29 7.45 2.94 -0.52
N VAL A 30 6.64 3.94 -0.87
CA VAL A 30 5.98 4.80 0.13
C VAL A 30 4.62 4.24 0.55
N ILE A 31 3.92 3.51 -0.33
CA ILE A 31 2.57 3.02 -0.05
C ILE A 31 2.52 1.49 0.00
N ALA A 32 2.93 0.82 -1.07
CA ALA A 32 2.67 -0.61 -1.22
C ALA A 32 3.48 -1.46 -0.24
N ASP A 33 4.78 -1.20 -0.12
CA ASP A 33 5.67 -2.00 0.72
C ASP A 33 5.46 -1.75 2.22
N PRO A 34 5.26 -0.49 2.69
CA PRO A 34 4.88 -0.23 4.08
C PRO A 34 3.57 -0.90 4.48
N ARG A 35 2.57 -0.92 3.58
CA ARG A 35 1.31 -1.63 3.85
C ARG A 35 1.55 -3.12 4.02
N LYS A 36 2.25 -3.78 3.09
CA LYS A 36 2.56 -5.22 3.20
C LYS A 36 3.31 -5.52 4.49
N ARG A 37 4.27 -4.67 4.84
CA ARG A 37 5.04 -4.78 6.09
C ARG A 37 4.15 -4.65 7.32
N ALA A 38 3.25 -3.67 7.38
CA ALA A 38 2.35 -3.47 8.50
C ALA A 38 1.44 -4.69 8.74
N TYR A 39 0.91 -5.30 7.67
CA TYR A 39 0.14 -6.54 7.78
C TYR A 39 1.01 -7.70 8.30
N ALA A 40 2.22 -7.87 7.75
CA ALA A 40 3.14 -8.91 8.21
C ALA A 40 3.54 -8.72 9.69
N GLU A 41 3.79 -7.48 10.11
CA GLU A 41 4.12 -7.14 11.49
C GLU A 41 2.96 -7.37 12.45
N PHE A 42 1.73 -7.02 12.05
CA PHE A 42 0.51 -7.32 12.82
C PHE A 42 0.38 -8.83 13.07
N TYR A 43 0.41 -9.64 12.01
CA TYR A 43 0.20 -11.08 12.11
C TYR A 43 1.38 -11.85 12.72
N LYS A 44 2.56 -11.25 12.83
CA LYS A 44 3.76 -11.92 13.35
C LYS A 44 3.54 -12.53 14.74
N ASN A 45 2.81 -11.82 15.61
CA ASN A 45 2.54 -12.24 16.99
C ASN A 45 1.04 -12.13 17.33
N TYR A 46 0.18 -12.08 16.31
CA TYR A 46 -1.26 -11.95 16.52
C TYR A 46 -1.82 -13.24 17.12
N ASP A 47 -2.48 -13.12 18.26
CA ASP A 47 -3.24 -14.20 18.90
C ASP A 47 -4.74 -13.92 18.72
N PRO A 48 -5.42 -14.66 17.82
CA PRO A 48 -6.83 -14.45 17.56
C PRO A 48 -7.72 -14.69 18.78
N MET A 49 -7.36 -15.62 19.67
CA MET A 49 -8.18 -15.96 20.83
C MET A 49 -8.07 -14.87 21.90
N LYS A 50 -6.87 -14.31 22.09
CA LYS A 50 -6.68 -13.17 22.98
C LYS A 50 -7.48 -11.95 22.53
N ASP A 51 -7.44 -11.63 21.24
CA ASP A 51 -8.18 -10.49 20.69
C ASP A 51 -9.70 -10.74 20.74
N PHE A 52 -10.15 -11.96 20.42
CA PHE A 52 -11.53 -12.38 20.59
C PHE A 52 -12.03 -12.24 22.03
N GLU A 53 -11.27 -12.73 23.03
CA GLU A 53 -11.69 -12.63 24.43
C GLU A 53 -11.72 -11.17 24.91
N ALA A 54 -10.81 -10.31 24.41
CA ALA A 54 -10.86 -8.88 24.69
C ALA A 54 -12.13 -8.22 24.11
N MET A 55 -12.48 -8.56 22.86
CA MET A 55 -13.71 -8.10 22.22
C MET A 55 -14.96 -8.62 22.95
N ARG A 56 -14.97 -9.90 23.30
CA ARG A 56 -16.04 -10.55 24.06
C ARG A 56 -16.25 -9.87 25.41
N ALA A 57 -15.17 -9.60 26.15
CA ALA A 57 -15.23 -8.90 27.44
C ALA A 57 -15.76 -7.47 27.29
N ALA A 58 -15.50 -6.81 26.15
CA ALA A 58 -16.08 -5.51 25.82
C ALA A 58 -17.57 -5.57 25.41
N GLY A 59 -18.16 -6.77 25.29
CA GLY A 59 -19.58 -6.96 25.00
C GLY A 59 -19.99 -6.66 23.57
N VAL A 60 -19.05 -6.69 22.62
CA VAL A 60 -19.34 -6.37 21.21
C VAL A 60 -20.05 -7.48 20.45
N PHE A 61 -20.07 -8.70 21.00
CA PHE A 61 -20.69 -9.86 20.37
C PHE A 61 -22.06 -10.18 20.99
N GLU A 62 -23.07 -10.29 20.13
CA GLU A 62 -24.41 -10.79 20.53
C GLU A 62 -24.39 -12.31 20.75
N SER A 63 -23.71 -13.05 19.87
CA SER A 63 -23.62 -14.52 19.94
C SER A 63 -22.71 -15.05 21.04
N ALA A 64 -21.86 -14.19 21.60
CA ALA A 64 -20.88 -14.52 22.63
C ALA A 64 -20.85 -13.41 23.68
N PRO A 65 -21.81 -13.38 24.62
CA PRO A 65 -21.84 -12.36 25.65
C PRO A 65 -20.59 -12.44 26.55
N PRO A 66 -20.23 -11.33 27.22
CA PRO A 66 -19.20 -11.33 28.26
C PRO A 66 -19.45 -12.46 29.27
N LYS A 67 -18.38 -13.11 29.73
CA LYS A 67 -18.48 -14.09 30.83
C LYS A 67 -18.90 -13.41 32.13
#